data_AF-A0A8J7JXK8-F1
#
_entry.id   AF-A0A8J7JXK8-F1
#
_cell.length_a   1.000
_cell.length_b   1.000
_cell.length_c   1.000
_cell.angle_alpha   90.00
_cell.angle_beta   90.00
_cell.angle_gamma   90.00
#
_symmetry.space_group_name_H-M   'P 1'
#
loop_
_entity.id
_entity.type
_entity.pdbx_description
1 polymer ?
#
loop_
_entity_poly.entity_id
_entity_poly.type
_entity_poly.pdbx_seq_one_letter_code
_entity_poly.pdbx_strand_id
1 'polypeptide(L)'
;MDSNRPSIQFFEGISEELSDVSLRRHQGTGVRTVLMKFETLKSIERFRSYTNRFANAMRLVDSEGEINVEPDSVKFIFSGPEGDDLERVECRFDIARDDHWERFMRFMHRYAESNGMAYGEPNQN
;
A
#
# COMPACT_ATOMS: atom_id res chain seq x y z
N MET A 1 -16.74 -10.06 14.42
CA MET A 1 -16.21 -9.92 13.04
C MET A 1 -15.58 -8.56 12.98
N ASP A 2 -14.27 -8.51 12.79
CA ASP A 2 -13.34 -7.37 12.97
C ASP A 2 -13.53 -6.20 12.00
N SER A 3 -14.76 -5.71 11.81
CA SER A 3 -15.07 -4.59 10.92
C SER A 3 -14.51 -3.22 11.38
N ASN A 4 -13.65 -3.20 12.40
CA ASN A 4 -13.13 -1.98 13.01
C ASN A 4 -11.61 -1.84 12.88
N ARG A 5 -10.88 -2.88 12.45
CA ARG A 5 -9.42 -2.80 12.32
C ARG A 5 -9.03 -2.37 10.90
N PRO A 6 -8.23 -1.29 10.75
CA PRO A 6 -7.76 -0.86 9.44
C PRO A 6 -6.88 -1.93 8.80
N SER A 7 -7.14 -2.26 7.54
CA SER A 7 -6.43 -3.29 6.78
C SER A 7 -6.20 -2.87 5.33
N ILE A 8 -5.09 -3.34 4.75
CA ILE A 8 -4.74 -3.16 3.34
C ILE A 8 -4.88 -4.52 2.68
N GLN A 9 -5.59 -4.61 1.57
CA GLN A 9 -5.91 -5.87 0.91
C GLN A 9 -5.71 -5.74 -0.59
N PHE A 10 -4.81 -6.53 -1.17
CA PHE A 10 -4.74 -6.71 -2.63
C PHE A 10 -5.74 -7.74 -3.12
N PHE A 11 -6.08 -8.71 -2.28
CA PHE A 11 -7.13 -9.70 -2.52
C PHE A 11 -8.11 -9.65 -1.36
N GLU A 12 -9.39 -9.68 -1.68
CA GLU A 12 -10.45 -9.66 -0.67
C GLU A 12 -10.25 -10.75 0.38
N GLY A 13 -10.26 -10.33 1.65
CA GLY A 13 -10.09 -11.24 2.78
C GLY A 13 -8.63 -11.55 3.15
N ILE A 14 -7.64 -11.00 2.45
CA ILE A 14 -6.22 -11.14 2.78
C ILE A 14 -5.66 -9.78 3.21
N SER A 15 -5.43 -9.63 4.51
CA SER A 15 -4.83 -8.43 5.10
C SER A 15 -3.30 -8.47 5.01
N GLU A 16 -2.75 -7.50 4.30
CA GLU A 16 -1.32 -7.29 4.11
C GLU A 16 -0.72 -6.39 5.19
N GLU A 17 0.58 -6.60 5.43
CA GLU A 17 1.34 -5.88 6.44
C GLU A 17 2.28 -4.88 5.75
N LEU A 18 1.96 -3.60 5.93
CA LEU A 18 2.74 -2.50 5.39
C LEU A 18 4.01 -2.32 6.24
N SER A 19 5.16 -2.34 5.59
CA SER A 19 6.45 -2.12 6.25
C SER A 19 6.83 -0.64 6.30
N ASP A 20 6.58 0.09 5.20
CA ASP A 20 6.91 1.51 5.08
C ASP A 20 5.95 2.22 4.10
N VAL A 21 5.74 3.52 4.31
CA VAL A 21 4.98 4.38 3.41
C VAL A 21 5.69 5.70 3.20
N SER A 22 5.89 6.05 1.93
CA SER A 22 6.45 7.33 1.54
C SER A 22 5.41 8.16 0.81
N LEU A 23 5.23 9.39 1.25
CA LEU A 23 4.33 10.36 0.63
C LEU A 23 5.15 11.47 -0.03
N ARG A 24 4.84 11.76 -1.30
CA ARG A 24 5.52 12.83 -2.05
C ARG A 24 4.47 13.72 -2.71
N ARG A 25 4.58 15.02 -2.50
CA ARG A 25 3.74 16.00 -3.20
C ARG A 25 4.55 16.63 -4.32
N HIS A 26 4.06 16.53 -5.56
CA HIS A 26 4.67 17.21 -6.68
C HIS A 26 4.35 18.71 -6.63
N GLN A 27 5.37 19.55 -6.51
CA GLN A 27 5.21 21.00 -6.29
C GLN A 27 4.53 21.73 -7.46
N GLY A 28 4.74 21.25 -8.70
CA GLY A 28 4.19 21.91 -9.89
C GLY A 28 2.75 21.54 -10.23
N THR A 29 2.36 20.27 -10.01
CA THR A 29 1.05 19.74 -10.44
C THR A 29 0.08 19.57 -9.27
N GLY A 30 0.55 19.66 -8.02
CA GLY A 30 -0.26 19.40 -6.83
C GLY A 30 -0.56 17.92 -6.57
N VAL A 31 -0.24 17.03 -7.51
CA VAL A 31 -0.45 15.58 -7.40
C VAL A 31 0.35 15.02 -6.23
N ARG A 32 -0.31 14.14 -5.45
CA ARG A 32 0.29 13.49 -4.28
C ARG A 32 0.52 12.02 -4.60
N THR A 33 1.79 11.63 -4.70
CA THR A 33 2.19 10.25 -4.87
C THR A 33 2.30 9.56 -3.52
N VAL A 34 1.72 8.37 -3.45
CA VAL A 34 1.92 7.41 -2.35
C VAL A 34 2.76 6.26 -2.86
N LEU A 35 3.79 5.89 -2.10
CA LEU A 35 4.59 4.69 -2.30
C LEU A 35 4.50 3.83 -1.04
N MET A 36 3.80 2.71 -1.13
CA MET A 36 3.70 1.70 -0.09
C MET A 36 4.73 0.61 -0.32
N LYS A 37 5.41 0.19 0.74
CA LYS A 37 6.39 -0.89 0.70
C LYS A 37 5.98 -2.00 1.64
N PHE A 38 6.12 -3.22 1.16
CA PHE A 38 5.82 -4.45 1.89
C PHE A 38 7.06 -5.34 1.82
N GLU A 39 7.59 -5.80 2.94
CA GLU A 39 8.69 -6.78 2.95
C GLU A 39 8.23 -8.11 2.34
N THR A 40 7.00 -8.53 2.64
CA THR A 40 6.37 -9.71 2.05
C THR A 40 4.88 -9.49 1.88
N LEU A 41 4.29 -10.15 0.87
CA LEU A 41 2.85 -10.20 0.68
C LEU A 41 2.34 -11.58 1.07
N LYS A 42 1.35 -11.64 1.95
CA LYS A 42 0.65 -12.90 2.28
C LYS A 42 -0.05 -13.47 1.07
N SER A 43 -0.48 -12.61 0.14
CA SER A 43 -1.07 -13.01 -1.13
C SER A 43 -0.07 -13.24 -2.26
N ILE A 44 1.25 -13.28 -2.02
CA ILE A 44 2.25 -13.38 -3.11
C ILE A 44 2.05 -14.57 -4.05
N GLU A 45 1.62 -15.73 -3.52
CA GLU A 45 1.33 -16.91 -4.35
C GLU A 45 0.17 -16.67 -5.31
N ARG A 46 -0.81 -15.86 -4.89
CA ARG A 46 -1.93 -15.41 -5.73
C ARG A 46 -1.46 -14.34 -6.73
N PHE A 47 -0.55 -13.46 -6.35
CA PHE A 47 0.07 -12.54 -7.31
C PHE A 47 0.82 -13.27 -8.44
N ARG A 48 1.62 -14.30 -8.09
CA ARG A 48 2.42 -15.06 -9.06
C ARG A 48 1.57 -15.88 -10.04
N SER A 49 0.41 -16.37 -9.60
CA SER A 49 -0.49 -17.17 -10.43
C SER A 49 -1.40 -16.34 -11.36
N TYR A 50 -1.62 -15.06 -11.05
CA TYR A 50 -2.49 -14.15 -11.83
C TYR A 50 -1.70 -13.14 -12.67
N THR A 51 -0.65 -13.59 -13.36
CA THR A 51 0.18 -12.73 -14.24
C THR A 51 -0.54 -12.19 -15.50
N ASN A 52 -1.76 -12.64 -15.80
CA ASN A 52 -2.53 -12.17 -16.97
C ASN A 52 -3.82 -11.38 -16.65
N ARG A 53 -4.23 -11.29 -15.38
CA ARG A 53 -5.42 -10.54 -14.95
C ARG A 53 -5.23 -10.05 -13.51
N PHE A 54 -4.33 -9.10 -13.33
CA PHE A 54 -4.40 -8.28 -12.14
C PHE A 54 -5.75 -7.57 -12.15
N ALA A 55 -6.64 -7.92 -11.22
CA ALA A 55 -7.68 -7.00 -10.80
C ALA A 55 -6.93 -5.89 -10.05
N ASN A 56 -6.51 -4.86 -10.79
CA ASN A 56 -5.61 -3.75 -10.43
C ASN A 56 -6.10 -2.86 -9.26
N ALA A 57 -6.80 -3.41 -8.26
CA ALA A 57 -7.37 -2.61 -7.18
C ALA A 57 -6.82 -3.08 -5.83
N MET A 58 -6.15 -2.17 -5.13
CA MET A 58 -5.83 -2.29 -3.72
C MET A 58 -6.98 -1.70 -2.90
N ARG A 59 -7.42 -2.42 -1.88
CA ARG A 59 -8.50 -2.00 -0.96
C ARG A 59 -7.92 -1.58 0.38
N LEU A 60 -8.26 -0.37 0.81
CA LEU A 60 -7.96 0.13 2.15
C LEU A 60 -9.27 0.13 2.94
N VAL A 61 -9.39 -0.75 3.92
CA VAL A 61 -10.65 -0.97 4.65
C VAL A 61 -10.45 -0.55 6.10
N ASP A 62 -11.27 0.36 6.60
CA ASP A 62 -11.33 0.75 8.01
C ASP A 62 -12.80 0.92 8.46
N SER A 63 -12.99 1.51 9.64
CA SER A 63 -14.32 1.76 10.21
C SER A 63 -15.15 2.84 9.48
N GLU A 64 -14.52 3.70 8.67
CA GLU A 64 -15.20 4.68 7.82
C GLU A 64 -15.67 4.06 6.49
N GLY A 65 -15.24 2.84 6.15
CA GLY A 65 -15.59 2.13 4.93
C GLY A 65 -14.35 1.68 4.15
N GLU A 66 -14.48 1.60 2.82
CA GLU A 66 -13.41 1.14 1.94
C GLU A 66 -12.96 2.23 0.95
N ILE A 67 -11.66 2.24 0.66
CA ILE A 67 -11.04 3.03 -0.40
C ILE A 67 -10.51 2.04 -1.43
N ASN A 68 -11.03 2.12 -2.65
CA ASN A 68 -10.51 1.37 -3.78
C ASN A 68 -9.45 2.24 -4.47
N VAL A 69 -8.23 1.72 -4.57
CA VAL A 69 -7.08 2.39 -5.17
C VAL A 69 -6.57 1.56 -6.32
N GLU A 70 -6.36 2.18 -7.48
CA GLU A 70 -5.70 1.52 -8.60
C GLU A 70 -4.21 1.89 -8.59
N PRO A 71 -3.28 0.94 -8.37
CA PRO A 71 -1.86 1.22 -8.42
C PRO A 71 -1.41 1.58 -9.84
N ASP A 72 -0.68 2.69 -9.97
CA ASP A 72 0.01 3.05 -11.22
C ASP A 72 1.11 2.05 -11.55
N SER A 73 1.76 1.50 -10.52
CA SER A 73 2.78 0.46 -10.68
C SER A 73 2.93 -0.38 -9.41
N VAL A 74 3.15 -1.68 -9.62
CA VAL A 74 3.54 -2.63 -8.58
C VAL A 74 4.85 -3.29 -9.01
N LYS A 75 5.90 -3.16 -8.20
CA LYS A 75 7.22 -3.71 -8.49
C LYS A 75 7.58 -4.74 -7.43
N PHE A 76 7.98 -5.91 -7.88
CA PHE A 76 8.56 -6.95 -7.04
C PHE A 76 10.07 -6.85 -7.12
N ILE A 77 10.71 -6.66 -5.97
CA ILE A 77 12.15 -6.52 -5.86
C ILE A 77 12.65 -7.82 -5.26
N PHE A 78 13.44 -8.52 -6.06
CA PHE A 78 14.07 -9.77 -5.67
C PHE A 78 15.55 -9.53 -5.39
N SER A 79 16.06 -10.23 -4.39
CA SER A 79 17.46 -10.23 -3.97
C SER A 79 17.96 -11.67 -3.84
N GLY A 80 19.16 -11.83 -3.30
CA GLY A 80 19.79 -13.14 -3.13
C GLY A 80 20.68 -13.55 -4.31
N PRO A 81 21.54 -14.57 -4.12
CA PRO A 81 22.54 -14.98 -5.09
C PRO A 81 21.96 -15.52 -6.40
N GLU A 82 20.75 -16.09 -6.36
CA GLU A 82 20.03 -16.61 -7.53
C GLU A 82 18.94 -15.63 -8.03
N GLY A 83 18.63 -14.57 -7.27
CA GLY A 83 17.63 -13.57 -7.65
C GLY A 83 16.17 -13.98 -7.43
N ASP A 84 15.92 -15.03 -6.64
CA ASP A 84 14.58 -15.57 -6.40
C ASP A 84 13.97 -15.20 -5.04
N ASP A 85 14.77 -14.63 -4.12
CA ASP A 85 14.31 -14.23 -2.80
C ASP A 85 13.58 -12.89 -2.89
N LEU A 86 12.28 -12.87 -2.59
CA LEU A 86 11.54 -11.61 -2.53
C LEU A 86 12.10 -10.76 -1.38
N GLU A 87 12.64 -9.59 -1.71
CA GLU A 87 13.12 -8.62 -0.73
C GLU A 87 12.00 -7.68 -0.30
N ARG A 88 11.26 -7.13 -1.27
CA ARG A 88 10.12 -6.25 -1.01
C ARG A 88 9.22 -6.09 -2.23
N VAL A 89 8.00 -5.64 -1.99
CA VAL A 89 7.06 -5.18 -3.00
C VAL A 89 6.80 -3.69 -2.82
N GLU A 90 6.92 -2.95 -3.90
CA GLU A 90 6.65 -1.52 -3.94
C GLU A 90 5.38 -1.26 -4.75
N CYS A 91 4.37 -0.67 -4.10
CA CYS A 91 3.11 -0.30 -4.72
C CYS A 91 2.98 1.23 -4.75
N ARG A 92 2.88 1.80 -5.94
CA ARG A 92 2.81 3.25 -6.15
C ARG A 92 1.46 3.62 -6.77
N PHE A 93 0.87 4.70 -6.27
CA PHE A 93 -0.32 5.33 -6.85
C PHE A 93 -0.34 6.84 -6.58
N ASP A 94 -1.01 7.58 -7.46
CA ASP A 94 -1.17 9.03 -7.35
C ASP A 94 -2.61 9.41 -6.92
N ILE A 95 -2.72 10.35 -5.99
CA ILE A 95 -3.97 10.96 -5.54
C ILE A 95 -3.98 12.43 -6.00
N ALA A 96 -4.85 12.72 -6.96
CA ALA A 96 -5.01 14.08 -7.50
C ALA A 96 -6.02 14.93 -6.71
N ARG A 97 -7.07 14.33 -6.14
CA ARG A 97 -8.14 15.05 -5.45
C ARG A 97 -7.88 15.22 -3.95
N ASP A 98 -8.22 16.38 -3.42
CA ASP A 98 -8.01 16.72 -2.01
C ASP A 98 -8.89 15.90 -1.05
N ASP A 99 -10.15 15.65 -1.43
CA ASP A 99 -11.09 14.84 -0.65
C ASP A 99 -10.62 13.39 -0.49
N HIS A 100 -10.11 12.79 -1.58
CA HIS A 100 -9.54 11.45 -1.58
C HIS A 100 -8.26 11.41 -0.73
N TRP A 101 -7.45 12.47 -0.79
CA TRP A 101 -6.24 12.58 0.02
C TRP A 101 -6.55 12.65 1.52
N GLU A 102 -7.50 13.49 1.92
CA GLU A 102 -7.92 13.58 3.32
C GLU A 102 -8.46 12.25 3.83
N ARG A 103 -9.26 11.55 3.01
CA ARG A 103 -9.78 10.22 3.36
C ARG A 103 -8.66 9.18 3.50
N PHE A 104 -7.68 9.20 2.59
CA PHE A 104 -6.51 8.34 2.65
C PHE A 104 -5.66 8.61 3.90
N MET A 105 -5.41 9.88 4.23
CA MET A 105 -4.66 10.26 5.42
C MET A 105 -5.36 9.77 6.70
N ARG A 106 -6.69 9.92 6.81
CA ARG A 106 -7.45 9.38 7.95
C ARG A 106 -7.31 7.87 8.09
N PHE A 107 -7.35 7.13 6.97
CA PHE A 107 -7.10 5.70 6.97
C PHE A 107 -5.67 5.39 7.47
N MET A 108 -4.66 6.07 6.92
CA MET A 108 -3.25 5.83 7.28
C MET A 108 -2.97 6.14 8.76
N HIS A 109 -3.57 7.18 9.31
CA HIS A 109 -3.46 7.49 10.73
C HIS A 109 -3.99 6.35 11.62
N ARG A 110 -5.17 5.82 11.31
CA ARG A 110 -5.73 4.66 12.04
C ARG A 110 -4.89 3.41 11.84
N TYR A 111 -4.44 3.15 10.60
CA TYR A 111 -3.61 2.00 10.28
C TYR A 111 -2.30 2.03 11.06
N ALA A 112 -1.63 3.18 11.09
CA ALA A 112 -0.40 3.37 11.83
C ALA A 112 -0.60 3.16 13.35
N GLU A 113 -1.66 3.75 13.92
CA GLU A 113 -2.02 3.56 15.33
C GLU A 113 -2.29 2.09 15.67
N SER A 114 -3.05 1.39 14.83
CA SER A 114 -3.40 -0.02 15.06
C SER A 114 -2.25 -0.99 14.86
N ASN A 115 -1.24 -0.63 14.07
CA ASN A 115 -0.09 -1.48 13.78
C ASN A 115 1.19 -1.01 14.49
N GLY A 116 1.10 0.01 15.35
CA GLY A 116 2.25 0.56 16.07
C GLY A 116 3.32 1.13 15.14
N MET A 117 2.94 1.52 13.91
CA MET A 117 3.87 2.14 12.98
C MET A 117 4.12 3.57 13.48
N ALA A 118 5.37 3.85 13.86
CA ALA A 118 5.79 5.24 13.97
C ALA A 118 5.66 5.85 12.58
N TYR A 119 4.91 6.95 12.46
CA TYR A 119 4.88 7.74 11.24
C TYR A 119 6.26 8.39 11.07
N GLY A 120 7.21 7.60 10.56
CA GLY A 120 8.59 8.00 10.39
C GLY A 120 8.64 9.01 9.27
N GLU A 121 9.00 10.24 9.59
CA GLU A 121 9.48 11.18 8.58
C GLU A 121 10.52 10.45 7.72
N PRO A 122 10.44 10.55 6.38
CA PRO A 122 11.34 9.83 5.51
C PRO A 122 12.76 10.23 5.89
N ASN A 123 13.55 9.28 6.37
CA ASN A 123 14.96 9.48 6.68
C ASN A 123 15.63 9.98 5.40
N GLN A 124 15.92 11.28 5.35
CA GLN A 124 16.73 11.89 4.31
C GLN A 124 18.17 11.53 4.63
N ASN A 125 18.66 10.44 4.02
CA ASN A 125 20.08 10.10 4.00
C ASN A 125 20.56 10.12 2.56
#